data_AF-A0A6F9AXQ5-F1
#
_entry.id   AF-A0A6F9AXQ5-F1
#
_cell.length_a   1.000
_cell.length_b   1.000
_cell.length_c   1.000
_cell.angle_alpha   90.00
_cell.angle_beta   90.00
_cell.angle_gamma   90.00
#
_symmetry.space_group_name_H-M   'P 1'
#
loop_
_entity.id
_entity.type
_entity.pdbx_description
1 polymer ?
#
loop_
_entity_poly.entity_id
_entity_poly.type
_entity_poly.pdbx_seq_one_letter_code
_entity_poly.pdbx_strand_id
1 'polypeptide(L)'
;MASKACSFTLPQVSTDEVLKALPEDKKQFTFINGAYSEPRAINCGVPQGSCLGPLMYLLYTNDLPLVLFNSMATMSADKTTVYVTGNSVGHMKYALEDDMI
;
A
#
# COMPACT_ATOMS: atom_id res chain seq x y z
N MET A 1 -10.99 10.18 -24.58
CA MET A 1 -10.02 9.11 -24.29
C MET A 1 -10.18 8.76 -22.82
N ALA A 2 -11.08 7.82 -22.51
CA ALA A 2 -11.43 7.46 -21.14
C ALA A 2 -10.36 6.51 -20.60
N SER A 3 -9.58 6.97 -19.63
CA SER A 3 -8.73 6.10 -18.82
C SER A 3 -9.65 5.17 -18.04
N LYS A 4 -9.59 3.87 -18.34
CA LYS A 4 -10.15 2.83 -17.48
C LYS A 4 -9.37 2.86 -16.18
N ALA A 5 -9.82 3.64 -15.21
CA ALA A 5 -9.50 3.39 -13.82
C ALA A 5 -10.02 1.97 -13.53
N CYS A 6 -9.11 1.06 -13.21
CA CYS A 6 -9.44 -0.30 -12.84
C CYS A 6 -10.20 -0.23 -11.51
N SER A 7 -11.52 -0.08 -11.54
CA SER A 7 -12.37 -0.16 -10.35
C SER A 7 -12.49 -1.63 -9.95
N PHE A 8 -11.43 -2.15 -9.35
CA PHE A 8 -11.47 -3.43 -8.66
C PHE A 8 -12.12 -3.16 -7.30
N THR A 9 -13.44 -3.31 -7.22
CA THR A 9 -14.12 -3.39 -5.93
C THR A 9 -13.76 -4.75 -5.36
N LEU A 10 -12.66 -4.82 -4.60
CA LEU A 10 -12.34 -6.01 -3.83
C LEU A 10 -13.52 -6.27 -2.87
N PRO A 11 -13.93 -7.53 -2.66
CA PRO A 11 -14.78 -7.87 -1.54
C PRO A 11 -14.16 -7.27 -0.28
N GLN A 12 -14.97 -6.66 0.58
CA GLN A 12 -14.54 -6.08 1.86
C GLN A 12 -14.10 -7.23 2.79
N VAL A 13 -12.95 -7.84 2.49
CA VAL A 13 -12.28 -8.78 3.38
C VAL A 13 -11.50 -7.94 4.37
N SER A 14 -11.74 -8.14 5.66
CA SER A 14 -11.05 -7.35 6.68
C SER A 14 -9.55 -7.66 6.67
N THR A 15 -8.72 -6.64 6.82
CA THR A 15 -7.27 -6.80 6.95
C THR A 15 -6.92 -7.78 8.08
N ASP A 16 -7.71 -7.79 9.16
CA ASP A 16 -7.57 -8.68 10.31
C ASP A 16 -7.78 -10.16 9.97
N GLU A 17 -8.76 -10.49 9.12
CA GLU A 17 -9.00 -11.88 8.69
C GLU A 17 -7.85 -12.41 7.86
N VAL A 18 -7.31 -11.59 6.95
CA VAL A 18 -6.17 -12.00 6.12
C VAL A 18 -4.88 -12.01 6.95
N LEU A 19 -4.75 -11.15 7.97
CA LEU A 19 -3.63 -11.19 8.93
C LEU A 19 -3.63 -12.49 9.73
N LYS A 20 -4.80 -12.97 10.18
CA LYS A 20 -4.94 -14.25 10.89
C LYS A 20 -4.59 -15.46 10.03
N ALA A 21 -4.75 -15.36 8.71
CA ALA A 21 -4.35 -16.42 7.78
C ALA A 21 -2.82 -16.52 7.63
N LEU A 22 -2.06 -15.57 8.16
CA LEU A 22 -0.61 -15.60 8.14
C LEU A 22 -0.06 -16.39 9.35
N PRO A 23 0.99 -17.22 9.18
CA PRO A 23 1.59 -17.96 10.29
C PRO A 23 2.09 -17.02 11.41
N GLU A 24 1.90 -17.41 12.68
CA GLU A 24 2.32 -16.61 13.85
C GLU A 24 3.85 -16.58 14.03
N ASP A 25 4.56 -17.63 13.62
CA ASP A 25 6.03 -17.77 13.77
C ASP A 25 6.80 -17.65 12.43
N LYS A 26 6.60 -16.54 11.70
CA LYS A 26 7.35 -16.31 10.46
C LYS A 26 8.81 -15.98 10.75
N LYS A 27 9.73 -16.74 10.14
CA LYS A 27 11.16 -16.42 10.08
C LYS A 27 11.59 -16.28 8.62
N GLN A 28 12.50 -15.35 8.35
CA GLN A 28 13.17 -15.20 7.06
C GLN A 28 14.66 -15.49 7.18
N PHE A 29 15.24 -16.03 6.11
CA PHE A 29 16.67 -16.22 5.94
C PHE A 29 17.00 -16.13 4.45
N THR A 30 18.27 -15.93 4.12
CA THR A 30 18.76 -15.84 2.73
C THR A 30 19.87 -16.86 2.50
N PHE A 31 20.01 -17.32 1.26
CA PHE A 31 21.10 -18.19 0.83
C PHE A 31 21.94 -17.46 -0.22
N ILE A 32 23.22 -17.22 0.10
CA ILE A 32 24.15 -16.48 -0.76
C ILE A 32 25.51 -17.20 -0.73
N ASN A 33 26.10 -17.45 -1.90
CA ASN A 33 27.44 -18.05 -2.04
C ASN A 33 27.63 -19.38 -1.25
N GLY A 34 26.61 -20.23 -1.20
CA GLY A 34 26.73 -21.52 -0.51
C GLY A 34 26.46 -21.49 0.99
N ALA A 35 26.16 -20.32 1.57
CA ALA A 35 25.89 -20.16 3.00
C ALA A 35 24.46 -19.63 3.26
N TYR A 36 23.84 -20.14 4.33
CA TYR A 36 22.59 -19.62 4.86
C TYR A 36 22.86 -18.53 5.91
N SER A 37 22.01 -17.50 5.95
CA SER A 37 21.96 -16.57 7.08
C SER A 37 21.23 -17.20 8.27
N GLU A 38 21.45 -16.65 9.46
CA GLU A 38 20.63 -16.98 10.63
C GLU A 38 19.15 -16.59 10.39
N PRO A 39 18.17 -17.45 10.77
CA PRO A 39 16.75 -17.13 10.66
C PRO A 39 16.36 -15.97 11.58
N ARG A 40 15.70 -14.95 11.03
CA ARG A 40 15.20 -13.78 11.77
C ARG A 40 13.67 -13.73 11.76
N ALA A 41 13.07 -13.46 12.92
CA ALA A 41 11.63 -13.27 13.02
C ALA A 41 11.15 -12.06 12.20
N ILE A 42 9.97 -12.20 11.58
CA ILE A 42 9.32 -11.13 10.81
C ILE A 42 8.25 -10.49 11.69
N ASN A 43 8.58 -9.33 12.25
CA ASN A 43 7.67 -8.59 13.15
C ASN A 43 6.74 -7.61 12.40
N CYS A 44 7.02 -7.33 11.12
CA CYS A 44 6.24 -6.43 10.30
C CYS A 44 6.29 -6.86 8.83
N GLY A 45 5.20 -6.57 8.10
CA GLY A 45 5.07 -6.90 6.68
C GLY A 45 4.87 -8.39 6.41
N VAL A 46 5.09 -8.77 5.15
CA VAL A 46 5.02 -10.16 4.67
C VAL A 46 6.38 -10.60 4.12
N PRO A 47 6.67 -11.92 4.10
CA PRO A 47 7.85 -12.43 3.41
C PRO A 47 7.89 -11.98 1.94
N GLN A 48 9.02 -11.44 1.50
CA GLN A 48 9.23 -11.08 0.09
C GLN A 48 9.05 -12.32 -0.80
N GLY A 49 8.31 -12.18 -1.90
CA GLY A 49 7.97 -13.30 -2.78
C GLY A 49 6.74 -14.12 -2.34
N SER A 50 6.08 -13.73 -1.24
CA SER A 50 4.78 -14.28 -0.88
C SER A 50 3.71 -13.89 -1.91
N CYS A 51 2.88 -14.84 -2.32
CA CYS A 51 1.70 -14.58 -3.16
C CYS A 51 0.65 -13.69 -2.46
N LEU A 52 0.67 -13.61 -1.14
CA LEU A 52 -0.20 -12.74 -0.34
C LEU A 52 0.30 -11.29 -0.28
N GLY A 53 1.55 -11.02 -0.64
CA GLY A 53 2.13 -9.67 -0.54
C GLY A 53 1.38 -8.61 -1.36
N PRO A 54 1.10 -8.85 -2.65
CA PRO A 54 0.31 -7.91 -3.45
C PRO A 54 -1.09 -7.65 -2.89
N LEU A 55 -1.76 -8.68 -2.37
CA LEU A 55 -3.08 -8.54 -1.76
C LEU A 55 -3.02 -7.72 -0.47
N MET A 56 -2.05 -8.01 0.39
CA MET A 56 -1.81 -7.26 1.63
C MET A 56 -1.51 -5.79 1.36
N TYR A 57 -0.69 -5.50 0.35
CA TYR A 57 -0.41 -4.13 -0.06
C TYR A 57 -1.70 -3.41 -0.48
N LEU A 58 -2.51 -4.03 -1.35
CA LEU A 58 -3.77 -3.44 -1.79
C LEU A 58 -4.70 -3.14 -0.62
N LEU A 59 -4.93 -4.11 0.27
CA LEU A 59 -5.80 -3.92 1.45
C LEU A 59 -5.27 -2.82 2.37
N TYR A 60 -3.96 -2.76 2.59
CA TYR A 60 -3.35 -1.78 3.47
C TYR A 60 -3.42 -0.35 2.92
N THR A 61 -3.25 -0.17 1.60
CA THR A 61 -3.22 1.17 0.99
C THR A 61 -4.57 1.66 0.50
N ASN A 62 -5.60 0.81 0.42
CA ASN A 62 -6.88 1.17 -0.22
C ASN A 62 -7.62 2.32 0.48
N ASP A 63 -7.36 2.52 1.77
CA ASP A 63 -8.00 3.57 2.56
C ASP A 63 -7.31 4.94 2.41
N LEU A 64 -6.14 4.99 1.76
CA LEU A 64 -5.37 6.23 1.59
C LEU A 64 -6.15 7.38 0.92
N PRO A 65 -6.97 7.17 -0.12
CA PRO A 65 -7.79 8.24 -0.69
C PRO A 65 -8.91 8.73 0.24
N LEU A 66 -9.27 7.96 1.27
CA LEU A 66 -10.36 8.30 2.19
C LEU A 66 -9.93 9.28 3.27
N VAL A 67 -8.62 9.45 3.48
CA VAL A 67 -8.06 10.35 4.51
C VAL A 67 -7.60 11.69 3.95
N LEU A 68 -7.70 11.90 2.62
CA LEU A 68 -7.36 13.17 1.97
C LEU A 68 -8.57 14.11 2.02
N PHE A 69 -8.36 15.35 2.48
CA PHE A 69 -9.44 16.33 2.65
C PHE A 69 -9.49 17.34 1.51
N ASN A 70 -8.33 17.75 1.01
CA ASN A 70 -8.20 18.84 0.04
C ASN A 70 -7.72 18.36 -1.33
N SER A 71 -7.24 17.12 -1.43
CA SER A 71 -6.63 16.53 -2.61
C SER A 71 -7.28 15.20 -3.02
N MET A 72 -6.95 14.75 -4.23
CA MET A 72 -7.40 13.47 -4.76
C MET A 72 -6.19 12.56 -4.99
N ALA A 73 -6.38 11.26 -4.79
CA ALA A 73 -5.38 10.25 -5.10
C ALA A 73 -5.85 9.31 -6.21
N THR A 74 -4.93 8.97 -7.12
CA THR A 74 -5.05 7.82 -8.01
C THR A 74 -3.93 6.85 -7.68
N MET A 75 -4.28 5.59 -7.40
CA MET A 75 -3.35 4.55 -6.98
C MET A 75 -3.28 3.42 -7.99
N SER A 76 -2.08 2.91 -8.23
CA SER A 76 -1.82 1.74 -9.07
C SER A 76 -0.61 0.99 -8.54
N ALA A 77 -0.84 -0.19 -7.95
CA ALA A 77 0.21 -0.97 -7.28
C ALA A 77 1.08 -0.05 -6.40
N ASP A 78 2.39 -0.04 -6.60
CA ASP A 78 3.38 0.75 -5.86
C ASP A 78 3.30 2.27 -6.05
N LYS A 79 2.46 2.78 -6.97
CA LYS A 79 2.41 4.19 -7.34
C LYS A 79 1.13 4.86 -6.87
N THR A 80 1.31 5.95 -6.13
CA THR A 80 0.24 6.86 -5.74
C THR A 80 0.53 8.23 -6.31
N THR A 81 -0.41 8.77 -7.08
CA THR A 81 -0.38 10.14 -7.58
C THR A 81 -1.43 10.94 -6.82
N VAL A 82 -0.99 11.90 -6.01
CA VAL A 82 -1.86 12.86 -5.33
C VAL A 82 -1.89 14.17 -6.12
N TYR A 83 -3.06 14.73 -6.34
CA TYR A 83 -3.23 15.95 -7.14
C TYR A 83 -4.40 16.81 -6.65
N VAL A 84 -4.33 18.11 -6.97
CA VAL A 84 -5.37 19.11 -6.72
C VAL A 84 -5.63 19.86 -8.02
N THR A 85 -6.87 20.24 -8.27
CA THR A 85 -7.24 21.09 -9.41
C THR A 85 -7.77 22.44 -8.90
N GLY A 86 -7.42 23.52 -9.58
CA GLY A 86 -7.85 24.86 -9.16
C GLY A 86 -7.21 25.98 -9.97
N ASN A 87 -7.66 27.22 -9.70
CA ASN A 87 -7.27 28.40 -10.47
C ASN A 87 -6.18 29.25 -9.76
N SER A 88 -5.80 28.89 -8.54
CA SER A 88 -4.77 29.58 -7.75
C SER A 88 -3.68 28.60 -7.34
N VAL A 89 -2.46 28.85 -7.80
CA VAL A 89 -1.28 28.05 -7.45
C VAL A 89 -1.05 28.05 -5.94
N GLY A 90 -1.29 29.18 -5.27
CA GLY A 90 -1.13 29.28 -3.82
C GLY A 90 -2.10 28.36 -3.07
N HIS A 91 -3.36 28.31 -3.49
CA HIS A 91 -4.35 27.42 -2.88
C HIS A 91 -4.05 25.94 -3.16
N MET A 92 -3.66 25.61 -4.40
CA MET A 92 -3.29 24.23 -4.76
C MET A 92 -2.06 23.75 -3.97
N LYS A 93 -1.07 24.62 -3.78
CA LYS A 93 0.11 24.31 -2.97
C LYS A 93 -0.29 24.05 -1.52
N TYR A 94 -1.09 24.95 -0.93
CA TYR A 94 -1.58 24.78 0.43
C TYR A 94 -2.34 23.46 0.61
N ALA A 95 -3.28 23.15 -0.29
CA ALA A 95 -4.08 21.93 -0.23
C ALA A 95 -3.21 20.64 -0.28
N LEU A 96 -2.15 20.65 -1.10
CA LEU A 96 -1.22 19.53 -1.16
C LEU A 96 -0.34 19.43 0.10
N GLU A 97 0.12 20.56 0.65
CA GLU A 97 0.92 20.57 1.87
C GLU A 97 0.08 20.15 3.09
N ASP A 98 -1.16 20.60 3.20
CA ASP A 98 -2.08 20.28 4.30
C ASP A 98 -2.41 18.78 4.39
N ASP A 99 -2.64 18.13 3.24
CA ASP A 99 -2.95 16.70 3.18
C ASP A 99 -1.71 15.77 3.25
N MET A 100 -0.49 16.29 3.07
CA MET A 100 0.76 15.48 3.03
C MET A 100 1.65 15.60 4.29
N ILE A 101 1.25 16.38 5.30
CA ILE A 101 1.97 16.56 6.57
C ILE A 101 1.39 15.64 7.65
#